data_AF-A0A2L0EKY5-F1
#
_entry.id   AF-A0A2L0EKY5-F1
#
_cell.length_a   1.000
_cell.length_b   1.000
_cell.length_c   1.000
_cell.angle_alpha   90.00
_cell.angle_beta   90.00
_cell.angle_gamma   90.00
#
_symmetry.space_group_name_H-M   'P 1'
#
loop_
_entity.id
_entity.type
_entity.pdbx_description
1 polymer ?
#
loop_
_entity_poly.entity_id
_entity_poly.type
_entity_poly.pdbx_seq_one_letter_code
_entity_poly.pdbx_strand_id
1 'polypeptide(L)'
;MERPSCNAPVVGTGMPLEVRVPFGSIALDTQVIERMLDQFKVPRCDRPDVMQDILLSAWHTAEAGGFRPVQSHAEYVLARWLVVVACRHILRYKKRQLRWHNGRAAFRALPLPSHTSPLEQVDARWALRVLERLTPELRVVLAEAALGSTVTEIAADLGNNLHTTQKRLVRGRRRFREALRRWRVLRRPDGSEHGGAG
;
A
#
# COMPACT_ATOMS: atom_id res chain seq x y z
N MET A 1 -7.28 23.18 81.54
CA MET A 1 -7.33 23.85 80.23
C MET A 1 -6.91 22.84 79.17
N GLU A 2 -7.83 22.00 78.71
CA GLU A 2 -7.64 21.15 77.53
C GLU A 2 -8.98 21.11 76.80
N ARG A 3 -8.95 21.45 75.50
CA ARG A 3 -10.13 21.64 74.66
C ARG A 3 -10.62 20.30 74.10
N PRO A 4 -11.93 20.08 73.97
CA PRO A 4 -12.47 18.92 73.26
C PRO A 4 -12.24 19.07 71.75
N SER A 5 -11.70 18.02 71.13
CA SER A 5 -11.51 17.88 69.69
C SER A 5 -12.85 17.63 69.01
N CYS A 6 -13.34 18.62 68.27
CA CYS A 6 -14.49 18.48 67.37
C CYS A 6 -14.04 17.76 66.09
N ASN A 7 -14.40 16.48 65.95
CA ASN A 7 -14.36 15.78 64.67
C ASN A 7 -15.52 16.28 63.79
N ALA A 8 -15.21 17.07 62.77
CA ALA A 8 -16.13 17.36 61.68
C ALA A 8 -16.14 16.18 60.67
N PRO A 9 -17.30 15.75 60.16
CA PRO A 9 -17.34 14.79 59.06
C PRO A 9 -16.84 15.45 57.77
N VAL A 10 -15.86 14.80 57.15
CA VAL A 10 -15.32 15.11 55.83
C VAL A 10 -16.46 15.09 54.81
N VAL A 11 -16.70 16.26 54.22
CA VAL A 11 -17.60 16.45 53.08
C VAL A 11 -17.16 15.53 51.95
N GLY A 12 -17.97 14.51 51.69
CA GLY A 12 -17.80 13.58 50.59
C GLY A 12 -17.71 14.35 49.28
N THR A 13 -16.55 14.19 48.64
CA THR A 13 -16.18 14.69 47.32
C THR A 13 -17.31 14.46 46.33
N GLY A 14 -17.91 15.56 45.85
CA GLY A 14 -18.83 15.52 44.73
C GLY A 14 -18.14 14.87 43.54
N MET A 15 -18.65 13.71 43.12
CA MET A 15 -18.30 13.11 41.84
C MET A 15 -18.49 14.19 40.76
N PRO A 16 -17.50 14.45 39.90
CA PRO A 16 -17.74 15.29 38.74
C PRO A 16 -18.86 14.61 37.96
N LEU A 17 -20.00 15.30 37.84
CA LEU A 17 -21.03 14.96 36.88
C LEU A 17 -20.35 15.06 35.50
N GLU A 18 -19.78 13.95 35.03
CA GLU A 18 -19.35 13.79 33.66
C GLU A 18 -20.60 14.01 32.81
N VAL A 19 -20.73 15.22 32.27
CA VAL A 19 -21.71 15.52 31.24
C VAL A 19 -21.28 14.75 30.00
N ARG A 20 -21.61 13.45 29.96
CA ARG A 20 -21.53 12.65 28.75
C ARG A 20 -22.52 13.23 27.77
N VAL A 21 -22.04 13.73 26.64
CA VAL A 21 -22.92 14.17 25.56
C VAL A 21 -23.65 12.93 25.04
N PRO A 22 -24.98 12.82 25.21
CA PRO A 22 -25.71 11.69 24.68
C PRO A 22 -25.55 11.67 23.17
N PHE A 23 -25.37 10.49 22.58
CA PHE A 23 -25.31 10.34 21.13
C PHE A 23 -26.52 11.01 20.43
N GLY A 24 -27.69 11.01 21.08
CA GLY A 24 -28.88 11.71 20.60
C GLY A 24 -28.69 13.22 20.38
N SER A 25 -27.90 13.91 21.21
CA SER A 25 -27.61 15.33 21.02
C SER A 25 -26.71 15.60 19.81
N ILE A 26 -25.79 14.69 19.50
CA ILE A 26 -24.94 14.76 18.29
C ILE A 26 -25.78 14.45 17.03
N ALA A 27 -26.72 13.51 17.14
CA ALA A 27 -27.59 13.10 16.03
C ALA A 27 -28.62 14.18 15.63
N LEU A 28 -29.03 15.05 16.57
CA LEU A 28 -29.94 16.16 16.29
C LEU A 28 -29.31 17.26 15.41
N ASP A 29 -27.99 17.44 15.48
CA ASP A 29 -27.24 18.45 14.73
C ASP A 29 -26.72 17.97 13.35
N THR A 30 -27.25 16.85 12.85
CA THR A 30 -26.88 16.27 11.54
C THR A 30 -27.06 17.23 10.37
N GLN A 31 -28.02 18.16 10.44
CA GLN A 31 -28.27 19.18 9.41
C GLN A 31 -27.07 20.11 9.15
N VAL A 32 -26.24 20.37 10.17
CA VAL A 32 -25.02 21.16 9.97
C VAL A 32 -24.01 20.37 9.12
N ILE A 33 -23.87 19.07 9.40
CA ILE A 33 -22.96 18.18 8.66
C ILE A 33 -23.47 18.00 7.23
N GLU A 34 -24.78 17.82 7.02
CA GLU A 34 -25.37 17.71 5.67
C GLU A 34 -25.07 18.94 4.81
N ARG A 35 -25.29 20.14 5.36
CA ARG A 35 -24.95 21.41 4.69
C ARG A 35 -23.48 21.50 4.33
N MET A 36 -22.59 21.00 5.18
CA MET A 36 -21.16 20.93 4.87
C MET A 36 -20.86 19.93 3.75
N LEU A 37 -21.44 18.74 3.78
CA LEU A 37 -21.28 17.76 2.69
C LEU A 37 -21.72 18.34 1.34
N ASP A 38 -22.80 19.13 1.34
CA ASP A 38 -23.26 19.89 0.18
C ASP A 38 -22.29 20.99 -0.24
N GLN A 39 -21.84 21.83 0.69
CA GLN A 39 -20.94 22.95 0.44
C GLN A 39 -19.60 22.46 -0.15
N PHE A 40 -19.04 21.39 0.41
CA PHE A 40 -17.79 20.78 -0.06
C PHE A 40 -17.98 19.83 -1.25
N LYS A 41 -19.18 19.77 -1.83
CA LYS A 41 -19.49 18.97 -3.03
C LYS A 41 -19.08 17.51 -2.86
N VAL A 42 -19.45 16.89 -1.75
CA VAL A 42 -19.34 15.44 -1.59
C VAL A 42 -20.42 14.79 -2.47
N PRO A 43 -20.06 13.82 -3.35
CA PRO A 43 -21.00 13.12 -4.22
C PRO A 43 -22.14 12.50 -3.41
N ARG A 44 -23.37 12.57 -3.92
CA ARG A 44 -24.57 12.10 -3.19
C ARG A 44 -24.46 10.63 -2.76
N CYS A 45 -23.86 9.78 -3.59
CA CYS A 45 -23.63 8.37 -3.27
C CYS A 45 -22.71 8.14 -2.06
N ASP A 46 -21.79 9.07 -1.79
CA ASP A 46 -20.78 8.91 -0.74
C ASP A 46 -21.19 9.62 0.57
N ARG A 47 -22.27 10.42 0.55
CA ARG A 47 -22.69 11.22 1.72
C ARG A 47 -23.07 10.37 2.93
N PRO A 48 -23.83 9.27 2.80
CA PRO A 48 -24.19 8.45 3.96
C PRO A 48 -22.94 7.91 4.68
N ASP A 49 -21.96 7.43 3.92
CA ASP A 49 -20.73 6.87 4.47
C ASP A 49 -19.87 7.94 5.16
N VAL A 50 -19.69 9.10 4.51
CA VAL A 50 -18.92 10.21 5.10
C VAL A 50 -19.63 10.79 6.33
N MET A 51 -20.96 10.86 6.32
CA MET A 51 -21.76 11.26 7.48
C MET A 51 -21.55 10.28 8.64
N GLN A 52 -21.62 8.98 8.38
CA GLN A 52 -21.40 7.94 9.38
C GLN A 52 -20.00 8.04 10.00
N ASP A 53 -18.95 8.20 9.18
CA ASP A 53 -17.57 8.39 9.66
C ASP A 53 -17.43 9.62 10.58
N ILE A 54 -18.09 10.73 10.24
CA ILE A 54 -18.09 11.95 11.05
C ILE A 54 -18.79 11.72 12.39
N LEU A 55 -19.99 11.13 12.38
CA LEU A 55 -20.77 10.89 13.59
C LEU A 55 -20.08 9.91 14.54
N LEU A 56 -19.52 8.80 14.02
CA LEU A 56 -18.76 7.83 14.81
C LEU A 56 -17.51 8.48 15.41
N SER A 57 -16.78 9.27 14.63
CA SER A 57 -15.59 9.96 15.11
C SER A 57 -15.92 11.02 16.15
N ALA A 58 -17.02 11.76 15.98
CA ALA A 58 -17.49 12.72 16.97
C ALA A 58 -17.83 12.00 18.27
N TRP A 59 -18.64 10.93 18.21
CA TRP A 59 -18.99 10.14 19.38
C TRP A 59 -17.76 9.59 20.12
N HIS A 60 -16.81 8.95 19.42
CA HIS A 60 -15.58 8.47 20.04
C HIS A 60 -14.74 9.58 20.68
N THR A 61 -14.67 10.76 20.05
CA THR A 61 -13.92 11.90 20.60
C THR A 61 -14.61 12.47 21.83
N ALA A 62 -15.95 12.47 21.86
CA ALA A 62 -16.73 12.87 23.03
C ALA A 62 -16.58 11.89 24.20
N GLU A 63 -16.67 10.58 23.95
CA GLU A 63 -16.45 9.52 24.96
C GLU A 63 -15.03 9.59 25.56
N ALA A 64 -14.02 9.95 24.76
CA ALA A 64 -12.66 10.16 25.25
C ALA A 64 -12.47 11.49 26.02
N GLY A 65 -13.54 12.25 26.26
CA GLY A 65 -13.49 13.54 26.97
C GLY A 65 -12.91 14.69 26.14
N GLY A 66 -12.80 14.53 24.82
CA GLY A 66 -12.29 15.54 23.88
C GLY A 66 -13.27 16.68 23.57
N PHE A 67 -14.48 16.61 24.12
CA PHE A 67 -15.46 17.70 24.09
C PHE A 67 -15.98 17.97 25.50
N ARG A 68 -15.77 19.19 25.99
CA ARG A 68 -16.21 19.64 27.32
C ARG A 68 -16.87 21.02 27.17
N PRO A 69 -18.20 21.07 26.98
CA PRO A 69 -18.88 22.35 26.84
C PRO A 69 -18.95 23.05 28.19
N VAL A 70 -18.72 24.36 28.20
CA VAL A 70 -19.05 25.22 29.35
C VAL A 70 -20.56 25.48 29.28
N GLN A 71 -21.28 25.26 30.39
CA GLN A 71 -22.75 25.13 30.45
C GLN A 71 -23.55 26.26 29.78
N SER A 72 -23.01 27.48 29.68
CA SER A 72 -23.73 28.66 29.19
C SER A 72 -23.98 28.69 27.67
N HIS A 73 -23.32 27.86 26.85
CA HIS A 73 -23.49 27.87 25.38
C HIS A 73 -23.34 26.48 24.72
N ALA A 74 -23.87 25.43 25.35
CA ALA A 74 -23.61 24.05 24.95
C ALA A 74 -23.95 23.73 23.48
N GLU A 75 -25.10 24.19 22.96
CA GLU A 75 -25.53 23.92 21.58
C GLU A 75 -24.63 24.60 20.53
N TYR A 76 -24.33 25.88 20.70
CA TYR A 76 -23.44 26.61 19.79
C TYR A 76 -22.03 26.02 19.80
N VAL A 77 -21.53 25.64 20.99
CA VAL A 77 -20.22 25.02 21.16
C VAL A 77 -20.19 23.63 20.52
N LEU A 78 -21.27 22.86 20.64
CA LEU A 78 -21.44 21.56 19.99
C LEU A 78 -21.43 21.70 18.46
N ALA A 79 -22.25 22.59 17.91
CA ALA A 79 -22.32 22.83 16.46
C ALA A 79 -20.95 23.25 15.91
N ARG A 80 -20.25 24.18 16.57
CA ARG A 80 -18.91 24.62 16.15
C ARG A 80 -17.89 23.50 16.23
N TRP A 81 -17.95 22.66 17.25
CA TRP A 81 -17.07 21.50 17.37
C TRP A 81 -17.37 20.44 16.30
N LEU A 82 -18.64 20.16 16.01
CA LEU A 82 -19.04 19.27 14.92
C LEU A 82 -18.57 19.78 13.56
N VAL A 83 -18.61 21.09 13.31
CA VAL A 83 -18.02 21.70 12.10
C VAL A 83 -16.53 21.38 11.99
N VAL A 84 -15.76 21.47 13.09
CA VAL A 84 -14.33 21.15 13.08
C VAL A 84 -14.10 19.67 12.75
N VAL A 85 -14.85 18.76 13.39
CA VAL A 85 -14.77 17.32 13.14
C VAL A 85 -15.14 17.00 11.68
N ALA A 86 -16.26 17.54 11.19
CA ALA A 86 -16.74 17.36 9.83
C ALA A 86 -15.73 17.88 8.79
N CYS A 87 -15.21 19.10 8.97
CA CYS A 87 -14.17 19.68 8.10
C CYS A 87 -12.97 18.74 7.96
N ARG A 88 -12.48 18.18 9.07
CA ARG A 88 -11.32 17.27 9.06
C ARG A 88 -11.58 16.03 8.22
N HIS A 89 -12.75 15.40 8.38
CA HIS A 89 -13.12 14.20 7.64
C HIS A 89 -13.40 14.48 6.17
N ILE A 90 -14.10 15.56 5.85
CA ILE A 90 -14.36 15.97 4.46
C ILE A 90 -13.05 16.26 3.72
N LEU A 91 -12.11 16.99 4.34
CA LEU A 91 -10.79 17.23 3.74
C LEU A 91 -9.99 15.93 3.56
N ARG A 92 -10.09 14.99 4.51
CA ARG A 92 -9.46 13.67 4.38
C ARG A 92 -10.08 12.86 3.25
N TYR A 93 -11.40 12.88 3.12
CA TYR A 93 -12.15 12.28 2.02
C TYR A 93 -11.69 12.88 0.68
N LYS A 94 -11.63 14.21 0.55
CA LYS A 94 -11.18 14.88 -0.69
C LYS A 94 -9.74 14.52 -1.05
N LYS A 95 -8.83 14.49 -0.07
CA LYS A 95 -7.44 14.02 -0.29
C LYS A 95 -7.42 12.57 -0.76
N ARG A 96 -8.25 11.70 -0.17
CA ARG A 96 -8.38 10.29 -0.58
C ARG A 96 -8.92 10.21 -2.01
N GLN A 97 -9.99 10.92 -2.33
CA GLN A 97 -10.60 10.98 -3.66
C GLN A 97 -9.62 11.46 -4.72
N LEU A 98 -8.84 12.51 -4.42
CA LEU A 98 -7.78 13.01 -5.30
C LEU A 98 -6.71 11.95 -5.55
N ARG A 99 -6.26 11.24 -4.50
CA ARG A 99 -5.31 10.12 -4.66
C ARG A 99 -5.88 9.00 -5.52
N TRP A 100 -7.16 8.63 -5.34
CA TRP A 100 -7.81 7.63 -6.19
C TRP A 100 -7.89 8.07 -7.65
N HIS A 101 -8.27 9.32 -7.89
CA HIS A 101 -8.33 9.86 -9.25
C HIS A 101 -6.95 9.92 -9.90
N ASN A 102 -5.94 10.39 -9.18
CA ASN A 102 -4.55 10.47 -9.66
C ASN A 102 -3.96 9.08 -9.87
N GLY A 103 -4.21 8.13 -8.96
CA GLY A 103 -3.79 6.73 -9.10
C GLY A 103 -4.47 6.05 -10.29
N ARG A 104 -5.75 6.32 -10.53
CA ARG A 104 -6.47 5.84 -11.72
C ARG A 104 -5.93 6.46 -13.01
N ALA A 105 -5.62 7.75 -13.00
CA ALA A 105 -5.00 8.44 -14.13
C ALA A 105 -3.59 7.88 -14.42
N ALA A 106 -2.77 7.66 -13.38
CA ALA A 106 -1.47 7.03 -13.49
C ALA A 106 -1.57 5.59 -14.01
N PHE A 107 -2.53 4.80 -13.52
CA PHE A 107 -2.78 3.44 -14.01
C PHE A 107 -3.18 3.42 -15.50
N ARG A 108 -3.99 4.39 -15.95
CA ARG A 108 -4.33 4.54 -17.37
C ARG A 108 -3.18 5.07 -18.23
N ALA A 109 -2.24 5.80 -17.63
CA ALA A 109 -1.09 6.40 -18.32
C ALA A 109 0.15 5.50 -18.35
N LEU A 110 0.18 4.40 -17.58
CA LEU A 110 1.19 3.38 -17.76
C LEU A 110 0.98 2.73 -19.15
N PRO A 111 2.03 2.58 -19.96
CA PRO A 111 2.00 1.55 -20.99
C PRO A 111 1.63 0.25 -20.29
N LEU A 112 0.61 -0.46 -20.78
CA LEU A 112 0.38 -1.84 -20.33
C LEU A 112 1.75 -2.53 -20.31
N PRO A 113 2.13 -3.23 -19.22
CA PRO A 113 3.35 -4.01 -19.24
C PRO A 113 3.24 -4.88 -20.48
N SER A 114 4.13 -4.66 -21.46
CA SER A 114 4.15 -5.39 -22.72
C SER A 114 3.96 -6.84 -22.35
N HIS A 115 2.81 -7.41 -22.68
CA HIS A 115 2.52 -8.80 -22.37
C HIS A 115 3.65 -9.58 -23.02
N THR A 116 4.61 -10.04 -22.21
CA THR A 116 5.67 -10.92 -22.67
C THR A 116 4.94 -12.03 -23.38
N SER A 117 5.16 -12.16 -24.70
CA SER A 117 4.37 -13.08 -25.52
C SER A 117 4.40 -14.45 -24.84
N PRO A 118 3.31 -15.24 -24.86
CA PRO A 118 3.34 -16.60 -24.30
C PRO A 118 4.57 -17.39 -24.77
N LEU A 119 5.04 -17.09 -25.97
CA LEU A 119 6.25 -17.64 -26.57
C LEU A 119 7.55 -17.20 -25.88
N GLU A 120 7.67 -15.92 -25.53
CA GLU A 120 8.81 -15.37 -24.78
C GLU A 120 8.85 -15.92 -23.35
N GLN A 121 7.68 -16.15 -22.73
CA GLN A 121 7.60 -16.80 -21.41
C GLN A 121 8.09 -18.25 -21.45
N VAL A 122 7.75 -18.99 -22.53
CA VAL A 122 8.27 -20.34 -22.76
C VAL A 122 9.79 -20.32 -22.94
N ASP A 123 10.33 -19.36 -23.69
CA ASP A 123 11.77 -19.21 -23.87
C ASP A 123 12.49 -18.87 -22.57
N ALA A 124 11.92 -17.98 -21.75
CA ALA A 124 12.46 -17.66 -20.42
C ALA A 124 12.48 -18.89 -19.50
N ARG A 125 11.38 -19.64 -19.43
CA ARG A 125 11.31 -20.89 -18.64
C ARG A 125 12.30 -21.93 -19.13
N TRP A 126 12.47 -22.04 -20.44
CA TRP A 126 13.45 -22.97 -21.00
C TRP A 126 14.89 -22.55 -20.69
N ALA A 127 15.21 -21.25 -20.79
CA ALA A 127 16.51 -20.73 -20.42
C ALA A 127 16.85 -21.03 -18.94
N LEU A 128 15.88 -20.90 -18.03
CA LEU A 128 16.06 -21.27 -16.63
C LEU A 128 16.34 -22.77 -16.46
N ARG A 129 15.59 -23.65 -17.13
CA ARG A 129 15.85 -25.10 -17.10
C ARG A 129 17.22 -25.48 -17.63
N VAL A 130 17.70 -24.77 -18.66
CA VAL A 130 19.05 -24.97 -19.21
C VAL A 130 20.11 -24.52 -18.20
N LEU A 131 19.88 -23.39 -17.53
CA LEU A 131 20.76 -22.88 -16.49
C LEU A 131 20.88 -23.87 -15.32
N GLU A 132 19.78 -24.47 -14.89
CA GLU A 132 19.72 -25.49 -13.83
C GLU A 132 20.50 -26.77 -14.16
N ARG A 133 20.65 -27.12 -15.44
CA ARG A 133 21.38 -28.31 -15.90
C ARG A 133 22.88 -28.09 -16.02
N LEU A 134 23.38 -26.86 -15.89
CA LEU A 134 24.81 -26.61 -15.81
C LEU A 134 25.35 -27.15 -14.48
N THR A 135 26.65 -27.48 -14.44
CA THR A 135 27.28 -27.84 -13.17
C THR A 135 27.21 -26.65 -12.21
N PRO A 136 27.13 -26.86 -10.88
CA PRO A 136 26.93 -25.78 -9.92
C PRO A 136 27.93 -24.63 -10.08
N GLU A 137 29.18 -24.95 -10.37
CA GLU A 137 30.28 -23.97 -10.50
C GLU A 137 30.12 -23.09 -11.74
N LEU A 138 29.54 -23.63 -12.82
CA LEU A 138 29.26 -22.86 -14.04
C LEU A 138 27.98 -22.04 -13.88
N ARG A 139 26.98 -22.61 -13.21
CA ARG A 139 25.68 -21.97 -12.97
C ARG A 139 25.84 -20.69 -12.15
N VAL A 140 26.56 -20.75 -11.03
CA VAL A 140 26.76 -19.60 -10.15
C VAL A 140 27.50 -18.48 -10.87
N VAL A 141 28.62 -18.78 -11.52
CA VAL A 141 29.40 -17.77 -12.27
C VAL A 141 28.59 -17.13 -13.40
N LEU A 142 27.72 -17.90 -14.08
CA LEU A 142 26.89 -17.38 -15.16
C LEU A 142 25.68 -16.57 -14.65
N ALA A 143 25.11 -16.94 -13.51
CA ALA A 143 24.04 -16.20 -12.85
C ALA A 143 24.53 -14.83 -12.36
N GLU A 144 25.66 -14.78 -11.65
CA GLU A 144 26.28 -13.51 -11.22
C GLU A 144 26.62 -12.59 -12.39
N ALA A 145 27.20 -13.14 -13.46
CA ALA A 145 27.48 -12.37 -14.66
C ALA A 145 26.22 -11.84 -15.35
N ALA A 146 25.06 -12.51 -15.21
CA ALA A 146 23.78 -12.04 -15.73
C ALA A 146 23.16 -10.94 -14.86
N LEU A 147 23.49 -10.91 -13.56
CA LEU A 147 23.12 -9.84 -12.63
C LEU A 147 23.99 -8.57 -12.80
N GLY A 148 25.06 -8.66 -13.61
CA GLY A 148 25.93 -7.54 -13.95
C GLY A 148 27.29 -7.57 -13.25
N SER A 149 27.56 -8.56 -12.41
CA SER A 149 28.84 -8.70 -11.70
C SER A 149 30.00 -8.91 -12.68
N THR A 150 31.12 -8.24 -12.43
CA THR A 150 32.36 -8.40 -13.20
C THR A 150 33.09 -9.70 -12.82
N VAL A 151 33.98 -10.18 -13.68
CA VAL A 151 34.72 -11.43 -13.43
C VAL A 151 35.58 -11.35 -12.16
N THR A 152 36.10 -10.16 -11.84
CA THR A 152 36.87 -9.88 -10.63
C THR A 152 36.02 -9.93 -9.38
N GLU A 153 34.82 -9.33 -9.40
CA GLU A 153 33.87 -9.39 -8.27
C GLU A 153 33.42 -10.83 -8.03
N ILE A 154 33.04 -11.55 -9.09
CA ILE A 154 32.64 -12.97 -9.00
C ILE A 154 33.77 -13.83 -8.43
N ALA A 155 35.03 -13.57 -8.83
CA ALA A 155 36.16 -14.32 -8.31
C ALA A 155 36.38 -14.07 -6.81
N ALA A 156 36.25 -12.81 -6.37
CA ALA A 156 36.36 -12.42 -4.97
C ALA A 156 35.22 -13.05 -4.13
N ASP A 157 33.98 -12.94 -4.57
CA ASP A 157 32.80 -13.41 -3.84
C ASP A 157 32.79 -14.93 -3.69
N LEU A 158 33.26 -15.65 -4.70
CA LEU A 158 33.32 -17.12 -4.68
C LEU A 158 34.64 -17.68 -4.14
N GLY A 159 35.56 -16.82 -3.69
CA GLY A 159 36.89 -17.24 -3.19
C GLY A 159 37.72 -18.01 -4.22
N ASN A 160 37.53 -17.76 -5.52
CA ASN A 160 38.21 -18.49 -6.60
C ASN A 160 39.32 -17.63 -7.23
N ASN A 161 40.32 -18.29 -7.83
CA ASN A 161 41.30 -17.59 -8.66
C ASN A 161 40.63 -16.99 -9.92
N LEU A 162 40.97 -15.74 -10.25
CA LEU A 162 40.47 -14.99 -11.41
C LEU A 162 40.50 -15.79 -12.73
N HIS A 163 41.60 -16.48 -13.01
CA HIS A 163 41.75 -17.29 -14.22
C HIS A 163 40.78 -18.47 -14.26
N THR A 164 40.52 -19.06 -13.09
CA THR A 164 39.55 -20.15 -12.95
C THR A 164 38.12 -19.64 -13.18
N THR A 165 37.77 -18.49 -12.60
CA THR A 165 36.47 -17.84 -12.81
C THR A 165 36.26 -17.48 -14.28
N GLN A 166 37.28 -16.91 -14.95
CA GLN A 166 37.22 -16.58 -16.37
C GLN A 166 37.00 -17.82 -17.23
N LYS A 167 37.77 -18.90 -17.01
CA LYS A 167 37.59 -20.17 -17.73
C LYS A 167 36.19 -20.77 -17.50
N ARG A 168 35.68 -20.71 -16.27
CA ARG A 168 34.33 -21.17 -15.93
C ARG A 168 33.26 -20.34 -16.64
N LEU A 169 33.37 -19.01 -16.67
CA LEU A 169 32.43 -18.15 -17.37
C LEU A 169 32.39 -18.44 -18.87
N VAL A 170 33.55 -18.56 -19.52
CA VAL A 170 33.65 -18.90 -20.95
C VAL A 170 33.01 -20.26 -21.24
N ARG A 171 33.33 -21.28 -20.43
CA ARG A 171 32.77 -22.63 -20.58
C ARG A 171 31.26 -22.66 -20.34
N GLY A 172 30.78 -21.95 -19.32
CA GLY A 172 29.37 -21.79 -19.00
C GLY A 172 28.60 -21.14 -20.15
N ARG A 173 29.08 -19.98 -20.64
CA ARG A 173 28.48 -19.27 -21.79
C ARG A 173 28.43 -20.13 -23.05
N ARG A 174 29.47 -20.94 -23.30
CA ARG A 174 29.49 -21.86 -24.44
C ARG A 174 28.40 -22.93 -24.30
N ARG A 175 28.39 -23.67 -23.19
CA ARG A 175 27.41 -24.73 -22.93
C ARG A 175 25.96 -24.21 -22.92
N PHE A 176 25.74 -23.06 -22.31
CA PHE A 176 24.43 -22.42 -22.26
C PHE A 176 23.92 -22.05 -23.66
N ARG A 177 24.77 -21.43 -24.49
CA ARG A 177 24.44 -21.09 -25.89
C ARG A 177 24.17 -22.33 -26.74
N GLU A 178 24.98 -23.38 -26.62
CA GLU A 178 24.79 -24.64 -27.35
C GLU A 178 23.43 -25.29 -27.01
N ALA A 179 23.07 -25.31 -25.73
CA ALA A 179 21.78 -25.84 -25.29
C ALA A 179 20.58 -25.00 -25.78
N LEU A 180 20.68 -23.67 -25.72
CA LEU A 180 19.63 -22.79 -26.26
C LEU A 180 19.51 -22.88 -27.80
N ARG A 181 20.62 -23.03 -28.52
CA ARG A 181 20.60 -23.22 -29.98
C ARG A 181 19.88 -24.51 -30.36
N ARG A 182 20.20 -25.63 -29.69
CA ARG A 182 19.51 -26.91 -29.93
C ARG A 182 18.00 -26.78 -29.74
N TRP A 183 17.57 -26.11 -28.67
CA TRP A 183 16.15 -25.83 -28.43
C TRP A 183 15.50 -25.01 -29.55
N ARG A 184 16.14 -23.92 -29.98
CA ARG A 184 15.60 -23.08 -31.06
C ARG A 184 15.50 -23.80 -32.40
N VAL A 185 16.44 -24.71 -32.68
CA VAL A 185 16.41 -25.55 -33.88
C VAL A 185 15.23 -26.54 -33.80
N LEU A 186 15.06 -27.25 -32.67
CA LEU A 186 13.93 -28.17 -32.46
C LEU A 186 12.56 -27.48 -32.49
N ARG A 187 12.51 -26.16 -32.21
CA ARG A 187 11.28 -25.37 -32.23
C ARG A 187 10.92 -24.82 -33.62
N ARG A 188 11.84 -24.81 -34.58
CA ARG A 188 11.48 -24.46 -35.96
C ARG A 188 10.64 -25.62 -36.52
N PRO A 189 9.41 -25.39 -36.98
CA PRO A 189 8.66 -26.43 -37.64
C PRO A 189 9.41 -26.80 -38.93
N ASP A 190 9.75 -28.08 -39.10
CA ASP A 190 10.00 -28.64 -40.41
C ASP A 190 8.73 -28.42 -41.24
N GLY A 191 8.77 -27.55 -42.25
CA GLY A 191 7.59 -27.27 -43.07
C GLY A 191 7.57 -25.93 -43.78
N SER A 192 8.55 -25.67 -44.65
CA SER A 192 8.34 -24.80 -45.81
C SER A 192 8.98 -25.42 -47.05
N GLU A 193 8.66 -26.70 -47.30
CA GLU A 193 8.52 -27.18 -48.67
C GLU A 193 7.06 -26.95 -49.07
N HIS A 194 6.73 -25.79 -49.63
CA HIS A 194 5.63 -25.68 -50.58
C HIS A 194 6.18 -24.92 -51.77
N GLY A 195 6.56 -25.71 -52.78
CA GLY A 195 6.70 -25.22 -54.13
C GLY A 195 5.39 -24.57 -54.58
N GLY A 196 5.54 -23.46 -55.27
CA GLY A 196 4.47 -22.77 -55.96
C GLY A 196 5.10 -22.07 -57.14
N ALA A 197 5.39 -22.85 -58.18
CA ALA A 197 5.56 -22.31 -59.51
C ALA A 197 4.28 -21.56 -59.89
N GLY A 198 4.47 -20.33 -60.35
CA GLY A 198 3.47 -19.48 -60.98
C GLY A 198 4.21 -18.51 -61.87
#